data_AF-A0A2M7U2T5-F1
#
_entry.id   AF-A0A2M7U2T5-F1
#
_cell.length_a   1.000
_cell.length_b   1.000
_cell.length_c   1.000
_cell.angle_alpha   90.00
_cell.angle_beta   90.00
_cell.angle_gamma   90.00
#
_symmetry.space_group_name_H-M   'P 1'
#
loop_
_entity.id
_entity.type
_entity.pdbx_description
1 polymer ?
#
loop_
_entity_poly.entity_id
_entity_poly.type
_entity_poly.pdbx_seq_one_letter_code
_entity_poly.pdbx_strand_id
1 'polypeptide(L)'
;MKRLLLLTLVIFYLLTFLPFQIGVSADELGDISAKLEELQKSLSSSEAATANNEKQLAGLTTQLDQIKSQVSAIENNIIEKEKDISKGEAMLIQQKKILDSRVASFYKHKGRSKDALLQVILSDNLSTLLKQFTYQQNLLNDDRTMIVRVVLQVQDIEKKKVKLEDEKSRLEPIKAQIDKQSTFLFG
;
A
#
# COMPACT_ATOMS: atom_id res chain seq x y z
N MET A 1 -36.02 17.15 -20.25
CA MET A 1 -35.62 15.78 -20.63
C MET A 1 -34.13 15.63 -20.89
N LYS A 2 -33.48 16.47 -21.72
CA LYS A 2 -32.03 16.41 -22.00
C LYS A 2 -31.12 16.55 -20.76
N ARG A 3 -31.50 17.36 -19.76
CA ARG A 3 -30.74 17.56 -18.51
C ARG A 3 -30.82 16.36 -17.55
N LEU A 4 -31.95 15.64 -17.52
CA LEU A 4 -32.06 14.39 -16.77
C LEU A 4 -31.23 13.28 -17.43
N LEU A 5 -31.22 13.22 -18.76
CA LEU A 5 -30.42 12.28 -19.54
C LEU A 5 -28.90 12.48 -19.35
N LEU A 6 -28.45 13.74 -19.20
CA LEU A 6 -27.06 14.07 -18.88
C LEU A 6 -26.68 13.67 -17.44
N LEU A 7 -27.58 13.86 -16.48
CA LEU A 7 -27.35 13.46 -15.09
C LEU A 7 -27.24 11.94 -14.94
N THR A 8 -28.08 11.17 -15.64
CA THR A 8 -28.00 9.69 -15.60
C THR A 8 -26.72 9.17 -16.24
N LEU A 9 -26.22 9.83 -17.29
CA LEU A 9 -25.00 9.43 -18.00
C LEU A 9 -23.73 9.74 -17.18
N VAL A 10 -23.72 10.84 -16.42
CA VAL A 10 -22.64 11.18 -15.48
C VAL A 10 -22.61 10.24 -14.28
N ILE A 11 -23.78 9.86 -13.74
CA ILE A 11 -23.89 8.87 -12.65
C ILE A 11 -23.40 7.50 -13.11
N PHE A 12 -23.74 7.09 -14.33
CA PHE A 12 -23.27 5.83 -14.92
C PHE A 12 -21.73 5.83 -15.09
N TYR A 13 -21.15 6.95 -15.57
CA TYR A 13 -19.70 7.10 -15.72
C TYR A 13 -18.98 7.09 -14.35
N LEU A 14 -19.57 7.68 -13.31
CA LEU A 14 -19.03 7.66 -11.94
C LEU A 14 -19.05 6.26 -11.31
N LEU A 15 -20.07 5.44 -11.60
CA LEU A 15 -20.18 4.06 -11.11
C LEU A 15 -19.17 3.12 -11.79
N THR A 16 -18.84 3.36 -13.06
CA THR A 16 -17.85 2.55 -13.81
C THR A 16 -16.39 2.89 -13.50
N PHE A 17 -16.13 4.04 -12.85
CA PHE A 17 -14.78 4.48 -12.48
C PHE A 17 -14.40 4.16 -11.02
N LEU A 18 -15.24 3.41 -10.30
CA LEU A 18 -14.84 2.82 -9.02
C LEU A 18 -13.85 1.70 -9.32
N PRO A 19 -12.59 1.76 -8.84
CA PRO A 19 -11.72 0.59 -8.89
C PRO A 19 -12.40 -0.51 -8.09
N PHE A 20 -12.76 -1.59 -8.79
CA PHE A 20 -13.21 -2.84 -8.21
C PHE A 20 -12.07 -3.39 -7.34
N GLN A 21 -12.07 -3.01 -6.06
CA GLN A 21 -11.16 -3.55 -5.05
C GLN A 21 -11.67 -4.95 -4.72
N ILE A 22 -11.25 -5.94 -5.49
CA ILE A 22 -11.33 -7.34 -5.07
C ILE A 22 -10.33 -7.50 -3.92
N GLY A 23 -10.77 -7.21 -2.71
CA GLY A 23 -10.06 -7.61 -1.50
C GLY A 23 -10.23 -9.10 -1.28
N VAL A 24 -9.63 -9.94 -2.13
CA VAL A 24 -9.34 -11.33 -1.75
C VAL A 24 -8.07 -11.25 -0.92
N SER A 25 -8.25 -11.04 0.38
CA SER A 25 -7.19 -11.28 1.37
C SER A 25 -7.47 -12.66 1.97
N ALA A 26 -7.40 -13.70 1.13
CA ALA A 26 -7.18 -15.05 1.64
C ALA A 26 -5.72 -15.09 2.11
N ASP A 27 -5.46 -15.68 3.28
CA ASP A 27 -4.12 -15.76 3.85
C ASP A 27 -3.28 -16.79 3.08
N GLU A 28 -2.74 -16.40 1.92
CA GLU A 28 -2.05 -17.30 0.99
C GLU A 28 -0.87 -18.05 1.64
N LEU A 29 -0.12 -17.38 2.52
CA LEU A 29 0.98 -18.00 3.27
C LEU A 29 0.45 -19.03 4.28
N GLY A 30 -0.71 -18.79 4.89
CA GLY A 30 -1.39 -19.77 5.75
C GLY A 30 -1.83 -21.01 4.98
N ASP A 31 -2.41 -20.82 3.79
CA ASP A 31 -2.80 -21.91 2.91
C ASP A 31 -1.58 -22.73 2.43
N ILE A 32 -0.46 -22.07 2.12
CA ILE A 32 0.78 -22.74 1.76
C ILE A 32 1.33 -23.56 2.92
N SER A 33 1.35 -23.02 4.13
CA SER A 33 1.77 -23.76 5.34
C SER A 33 0.91 -25.00 5.55
N ALA A 34 -0.41 -24.89 5.42
CA ALA A 34 -1.31 -26.04 5.56
C ALA A 34 -1.05 -27.12 4.50
N LYS A 35 -0.84 -26.71 3.23
CA LYS A 35 -0.47 -27.64 2.15
C LYS A 35 0.88 -28.31 2.40
N LEU A 36 1.86 -27.60 2.95
CA LEU A 36 3.15 -28.15 3.30
C LEU A 36 3.07 -29.14 4.45
N GLU A 37 2.23 -28.89 5.46
CA GLU A 37 1.97 -29.85 6.54
C GLU A 37 1.29 -31.13 6.02
N GLU A 38 0.30 -30.99 5.15
CA GLU A 38 -0.36 -32.13 4.50
C GLU A 38 0.60 -32.93 3.62
N LEU A 39 1.45 -32.24 2.86
CA LEU A 39 2.50 -32.85 2.04
C LEU A 39 3.51 -33.61 2.91
N GLN A 40 3.96 -33.01 4.02
CA GLN A 40 4.84 -33.67 4.98
C GLN A 40 4.22 -34.94 5.57
N LYS A 41 2.95 -34.88 5.96
CA LYS A 41 2.23 -36.05 6.50
C LYS A 41 2.12 -37.16 5.44
N SER A 42 1.83 -36.79 4.20
CA SER A 42 1.75 -37.71 3.07
C SER A 42 3.10 -38.37 2.77
N LEU A 43 4.19 -37.59 2.84
CA LEU A 43 5.56 -38.10 2.67
C LEU A 43 5.92 -39.10 3.77
N SER A 44 5.72 -38.76 5.05
CA SER A 44 6.02 -39.68 6.16
C SER A 44 5.17 -40.96 6.11
N SER A 45 3.91 -40.87 5.70
CA SER A 45 3.08 -42.06 5.48
C SER A 45 3.56 -42.90 4.31
N SER A 46 4.08 -42.29 3.24
CA SER A 46 4.63 -42.99 2.08
C SER A 46 5.94 -43.71 2.43
N GLU A 47 6.79 -43.09 3.24
CA GLU A 47 8.03 -43.70 3.74
C GLU A 47 7.73 -44.97 4.56
N ALA A 48 6.76 -44.89 5.47
CA ALA A 48 6.34 -46.01 6.30
C ALA A 48 5.66 -47.14 5.51
N ALA A 49 5.05 -46.83 4.35
CA ALA A 49 4.23 -47.76 3.57
C ALA A 49 5.00 -48.53 2.47
N THR A 50 6.30 -48.28 2.27
CA THR A 50 7.25 -48.74 1.21
C THR A 50 7.56 -47.73 0.10
N ALA A 51 8.85 -47.73 -0.29
CA ALA A 51 9.52 -46.78 -1.19
C ALA A 51 9.08 -46.79 -2.68
N ASN A 52 8.06 -47.55 -3.08
CA ASN A 52 7.87 -47.88 -4.51
C ASN A 52 6.43 -47.77 -5.01
N ASN A 53 5.72 -46.72 -4.62
CA ASN A 53 4.53 -46.29 -5.35
C ASN A 53 4.90 -45.04 -6.16
N GLU A 54 5.62 -45.23 -7.27
CA GLU A 54 6.13 -44.16 -8.16
C GLU A 54 5.05 -43.12 -8.50
N LYS A 55 3.80 -43.55 -8.65
CA LYS A 55 2.65 -42.67 -8.92
C LYS A 55 2.34 -41.73 -7.75
N GLN A 56 2.48 -42.21 -6.52
CA GLN A 56 2.29 -41.39 -5.32
C GLN A 56 3.42 -40.37 -5.19
N LEU A 57 4.68 -40.79 -5.39
CA LEU A 57 5.83 -39.89 -5.42
C LEU A 57 5.69 -38.81 -6.49
N ALA A 58 5.30 -39.16 -7.72
CA ALA A 58 5.07 -38.19 -8.79
C ALA A 58 3.97 -37.17 -8.43
N GLY A 59 2.93 -37.60 -7.72
CA GLY A 59 1.88 -36.71 -7.19
C GLY A 59 2.42 -35.72 -6.15
N LEU A 60 3.21 -36.21 -5.18
CA LEU A 60 3.81 -35.38 -4.13
C LEU A 60 4.85 -34.40 -4.70
N THR A 61 5.65 -34.84 -5.67
CA THR A 61 6.54 -33.96 -6.46
C THR A 61 5.76 -32.84 -7.14
N THR A 62 4.67 -33.18 -7.84
CA THR A 62 3.83 -32.18 -8.51
C THR A 62 3.25 -31.17 -7.52
N GLN A 63 2.79 -31.63 -6.35
CA GLN A 63 2.29 -30.75 -5.29
C GLN A 63 3.39 -29.81 -4.77
N LEU A 64 4.60 -30.32 -4.52
CA LEU A 64 5.72 -29.50 -4.09
C LEU A 64 6.09 -28.45 -5.13
N ASP A 65 6.09 -28.80 -6.43
CA ASP A 65 6.40 -27.86 -7.51
C ASP A 65 5.34 -26.76 -7.64
N GLN A 66 4.06 -27.11 -7.45
CA GLN A 66 2.99 -26.11 -7.37
C GLN A 66 3.21 -25.16 -6.19
N ILE A 67 3.53 -25.68 -5.00
CA ILE A 67 3.83 -24.85 -3.82
C ILE A 67 5.03 -23.93 -4.08
N LYS A 68 6.12 -24.45 -4.68
CA LYS A 68 7.29 -23.64 -5.08
C LYS A 68 6.92 -22.51 -6.02
N SER A 69 6.05 -22.79 -7.01
CA SER A 69 5.57 -21.76 -7.94
C SER A 69 4.75 -20.68 -7.22
N GLN A 70 3.91 -21.06 -6.25
CA GLN A 70 3.14 -20.10 -5.46
C GLN A 70 4.06 -19.23 -4.60
N VAL A 71 5.04 -19.84 -3.93
CA VAL A 71 6.05 -19.12 -3.14
C VAL A 71 6.85 -18.14 -3.99
N SER A 72 7.27 -18.53 -5.19
CA SER A 72 7.99 -17.63 -6.10
C SER A 72 7.13 -16.42 -6.54
N ALA A 73 5.82 -16.62 -6.74
CA ALA A 73 4.91 -15.51 -7.02
C ALA A 73 4.82 -14.54 -5.83
N ILE A 74 4.78 -15.07 -4.60
CA ILE A 74 4.77 -14.25 -3.37
C ILE A 74 6.08 -13.48 -3.21
N GLU A 75 7.24 -14.11 -3.47
CA GLU A 75 8.55 -13.43 -3.43
C GLU A 75 8.59 -12.24 -4.40
N ASN A 76 8.09 -12.41 -5.62
CA ASN A 76 7.98 -11.31 -6.58
C ASN A 76 7.02 -10.21 -6.11
N ASN A 77 5.92 -10.60 -5.46
CA ASN A 77 4.97 -9.65 -4.89
C ASN A 77 5.58 -8.83 -3.74
N ILE A 78 6.40 -9.45 -2.88
CA ILE A 78 7.17 -8.79 -1.82
C ILE A 78 8.11 -7.74 -2.43
N ILE A 79 8.83 -8.07 -3.51
CA ILE A 79 9.73 -7.14 -4.20
C ILE A 79 8.98 -5.91 -4.73
N GLU A 80 7.81 -6.09 -5.36
CA GLU A 80 7.02 -4.96 -5.84
C GLU A 80 6.44 -4.13 -4.68
N LYS A 81 6.01 -4.76 -3.58
CA LYS A 81 5.59 -4.06 -2.36
C LYS A 81 6.71 -3.21 -1.76
N GLU A 82 7.94 -3.72 -1.69
CA GLU A 82 9.11 -2.97 -1.22
C GLU A 82 9.35 -1.71 -2.07
N LYS A 83 9.32 -1.88 -3.39
CA LYS A 83 9.52 -0.81 -4.35
C LYS A 83 8.43 0.26 -4.24
N ASP A 84 7.18 -0.15 -4.06
CA ASP A 84 6.07 0.79 -3.88
C ASP A 84 6.13 1.53 -2.55
N ILE A 85 6.56 0.87 -1.47
CA ILE A 85 6.87 1.53 -0.19
C ILE A 85 7.99 2.57 -0.40
N SER A 86 9.09 2.19 -1.05
CA SER A 86 10.23 3.08 -1.30
C SER A 86 9.84 4.32 -2.11
N LYS A 87 9.04 4.14 -3.18
CA LYS A 87 8.48 5.28 -3.95
C LYS A 87 7.60 6.17 -3.06
N GLY A 88 6.74 5.55 -2.24
CA GLY A 88 5.88 6.27 -1.30
C GLY A 88 6.67 7.12 -0.31
N GLU A 89 7.77 6.60 0.23
CA GLU A 89 8.67 7.33 1.13
C GLU A 89 9.40 8.48 0.42
N ALA A 90 9.89 8.27 -0.80
CA ALA A 90 10.50 9.33 -1.58
C ALA A 90 9.52 10.47 -1.84
N MET A 91 8.26 10.16 -2.20
CA MET A 91 7.20 11.16 -2.37
C MET A 91 6.86 11.88 -1.07
N LEU A 92 6.87 11.17 0.07
CA LEU A 92 6.64 11.75 1.39
C LEU A 92 7.74 12.75 1.77
N ILE A 93 9.02 12.44 1.49
CA ILE A 93 10.15 13.35 1.71
C ILE A 93 9.96 14.65 0.92
N GLN A 94 9.55 14.56 -0.35
CA GLN A 94 9.30 15.75 -1.17
C GLN A 94 8.14 16.60 -0.63
N GLN A 95 7.06 15.96 -0.19
CA GLN A 95 5.92 16.67 0.40
C GLN A 95 6.30 17.37 1.71
N LYS A 96 7.11 16.73 2.56
CA LYS A 96 7.66 17.35 3.77
C LYS A 96 8.49 18.58 3.45
N LYS A 97 9.38 18.52 2.46
CA LYS A 97 10.20 19.67 2.04
C LYS A 97 9.34 20.85 1.55
N ILE A 98 8.27 20.57 0.81
CA ILE A 98 7.32 21.60 0.39
C ILE A 98 6.64 22.22 1.60
N LEU A 99 6.16 21.40 2.53
CA LEU A 99 5.51 21.87 3.75
C LEU A 99 6.46 22.73 4.60
N ASP A 100 7.71 22.30 4.79
CA ASP A 100 8.73 23.05 5.53
C ASP A 100 8.99 24.44 4.90
N SER A 101 9.08 24.49 3.57
CA SER A 101 9.24 25.76 2.83
C SER A 101 8.03 26.68 3.00
N ARG A 102 6.82 26.12 3.03
CA ARG A 102 5.59 26.90 3.23
C ARG A 102 5.48 27.41 4.66
N VAL A 103 5.81 26.58 5.66
CA VAL A 103 5.88 26.97 7.07
C VAL A 103 6.90 28.11 7.25
N ALA A 104 8.12 27.95 6.71
CA ALA A 104 9.15 28.99 6.78
C ALA A 104 8.69 30.30 6.11
N SER A 105 8.02 30.21 4.97
CA SER A 105 7.45 31.38 4.28
C SER A 105 6.35 32.04 5.13
N PHE A 106 5.44 31.27 5.70
CA PHE A 106 4.38 31.79 6.57
C PHE A 106 4.96 32.57 7.75
N TYR A 107 5.96 32.02 8.46
CA TYR A 107 6.62 32.71 9.58
C TYR A 107 7.31 34.02 9.17
N LYS A 108 8.00 34.03 8.03
CA LYS A 108 8.63 35.26 7.48
C LYS A 108 7.62 36.36 7.18
N HIS A 109 6.43 36.00 6.68
CA HIS A 109 5.40 36.98 6.31
C HIS A 109 4.53 37.43 7.50
N LYS A 110 4.32 36.57 8.51
CA LYS A 110 3.56 36.90 9.73
C LYS A 110 4.22 38.01 10.56
N GLY A 111 5.54 38.18 10.48
CA GLY A 111 6.25 39.30 11.11
C GLY A 111 5.95 40.69 10.50
N ARG A 112 5.37 40.74 9.28
CA ARG A 112 5.07 41.97 8.54
C ARG A 112 3.60 42.41 8.62
N SER A 113 2.74 41.62 9.26
CA SER A 113 1.28 41.79 9.21
C SER A 113 0.68 42.56 10.39
N LYS A 114 1.49 43.08 11.33
CA LYS A 114 0.98 43.86 12.48
C LYS A 114 0.24 45.14 12.06
N ASP A 115 0.51 45.66 10.87
CA ASP A 115 -0.13 46.86 10.32
C ASP A 115 -1.27 46.58 9.32
N ALA A 116 -1.56 45.31 9.03
CA ALA A 116 -2.50 44.93 7.96
C ALA A 116 -3.95 45.34 8.25
N LEU A 117 -4.40 45.27 9.51
CA LEU A 117 -5.75 45.70 9.89
C LEU A 117 -5.90 47.24 9.89
N LEU A 118 -4.85 47.97 10.25
CA LEU A 118 -4.84 49.44 10.17
C LEU A 118 -4.85 49.91 8.72
N GLN A 119 -4.15 49.21 7.81
CA GLN A 119 -4.17 49.48 6.37
C GLN A 119 -5.51 49.14 5.70
N VAL A 120 -6.24 48.13 6.20
CA VAL A 120 -7.59 47.79 5.72
C VAL A 120 -8.62 48.87 6.02
N ILE A 121 -8.51 49.53 7.19
CA ILE A 121 -9.42 50.61 7.59
C ILE A 121 -9.11 51.91 6.83
N LEU A 122 -7.87 52.11 6.39
CA LEU A 122 -7.37 53.37 5.82
C LEU A 122 -7.23 53.42 4.28
N SER A 123 -7.63 52.38 3.53
CA SER A 123 -7.34 52.30 2.08
C SER A 123 -8.58 52.24 1.17
N ASP A 124 -8.51 52.93 0.03
CA ASP A 124 -9.56 53.00 -1.01
C ASP A 124 -9.73 51.71 -1.85
N ASN A 125 -8.99 50.63 -1.53
CA ASN A 125 -8.85 49.42 -2.36
C ASN A 125 -9.27 48.12 -1.64
N LEU A 126 -10.32 48.19 -0.82
CA LEU A 126 -10.88 47.08 -0.02
C LEU A 126 -11.09 45.78 -0.81
N SER A 127 -11.53 45.85 -2.07
CA SER A 127 -11.73 44.66 -2.92
C SER A 127 -10.44 43.90 -3.22
N THR A 128 -9.33 44.61 -3.43
CA THR A 128 -8.02 43.99 -3.68
C THR A 128 -7.46 43.38 -2.39
N LEU A 129 -7.67 44.04 -1.25
CA LEU A 129 -7.27 43.52 0.06
C LEU A 129 -8.10 42.29 0.50
N LEU A 130 -9.42 42.28 0.26
CA LEU A 130 -10.27 41.11 0.51
C LEU A 130 -9.85 39.91 -0.35
N LYS A 131 -9.52 40.13 -1.63
CA LYS A 131 -8.96 39.06 -2.48
C LYS A 131 -7.64 38.52 -1.92
N GLN A 132 -6.74 39.38 -1.46
CA GLN A 132 -5.48 38.98 -0.85
C GLN A 132 -5.70 38.25 0.49
N PHE A 133 -6.67 38.69 1.30
CA PHE A 133 -7.04 38.04 2.56
C PHE A 133 -7.67 36.66 2.33
N THR A 134 -8.65 36.55 1.44
CA THR A 134 -9.25 35.27 1.06
C THR A 134 -8.20 34.33 0.45
N TYR A 135 -7.28 34.85 -0.37
CA TYR A 135 -6.16 34.07 -0.90
C TYR A 135 -5.27 33.51 0.22
N GLN A 136 -4.91 34.31 1.22
CA GLN A 136 -4.14 33.84 2.39
C GLN A 136 -4.91 32.81 3.21
N GLN A 137 -6.23 33.01 3.40
CA GLN A 137 -7.07 32.07 4.13
C GLN A 137 -7.21 30.72 3.40
N ASN A 138 -7.32 30.76 2.07
CA ASN A 138 -7.33 29.57 1.21
C ASN A 138 -5.99 28.83 1.27
N LEU A 139 -4.86 29.56 1.20
CA LEU A 139 -3.53 28.98 1.33
C LEU A 139 -3.34 28.23 2.66
N LEU A 140 -3.81 28.81 3.77
CA LEU A 140 -3.77 28.15 5.08
C LEU A 140 -4.65 26.88 5.13
N ASN A 141 -5.78 26.90 4.43
CA ASN A 141 -6.65 25.73 4.33
C ASN A 141 -6.01 24.61 3.48
N ASP A 142 -5.35 24.99 2.39
CA ASP A 142 -4.60 24.06 1.54
C ASP A 142 -3.44 23.42 2.31
N ASP A 143 -2.73 24.20 3.12
CA ASP A 143 -1.63 23.72 3.96
C ASP A 143 -2.12 22.74 5.04
N ARG A 144 -3.26 23.03 5.70
CA ARG A 144 -3.90 22.08 6.63
C ARG A 144 -4.27 20.77 5.93
N THR A 145 -4.84 20.88 4.73
CA THR A 145 -5.21 19.71 3.92
C THR A 145 -3.97 18.89 3.52
N MET A 146 -2.88 19.57 3.15
CA MET A 146 -1.59 18.93 2.85
C MET A 146 -1.02 18.20 4.06
N ILE A 147 -1.07 18.81 5.26
CA ILE A 147 -0.64 18.16 6.51
C ILE A 147 -1.43 16.87 6.77
N VAL A 148 -2.76 16.93 6.67
CA VAL A 148 -3.62 15.75 6.87
C VAL A 148 -3.26 14.65 5.88
N ARG A 149 -3.08 14.99 4.59
CA ARG A 149 -2.68 14.02 3.56
C ARG A 149 -1.33 13.38 3.87
N VAL A 150 -0.33 14.17 4.27
CA VAL A 150 1.00 13.68 4.68
C VAL A 150 0.90 12.72 5.85
N VAL A 151 0.10 13.04 6.88
CA VAL A 151 -0.12 12.17 8.04
C VAL A 151 -0.79 10.85 7.64
N LEU A 152 -1.83 10.89 6.81
CA LEU A 152 -2.49 9.68 6.32
C LEU A 152 -1.55 8.81 5.48
N GLN A 153 -0.70 9.43 4.66
CA GLN A 153 0.30 8.72 3.87
C GLN A 153 1.39 8.07 4.75
N VAL A 154 1.84 8.74 5.82
CA VAL A 154 2.75 8.14 6.81
C VAL A 154 2.11 6.89 7.41
N GLN A 155 0.87 7.00 7.88
CA GLN A 155 0.16 5.88 8.49
C GLN A 155 -0.04 4.71 7.52
N ASP A 156 -0.35 4.98 6.25
CA ASP A 156 -0.48 3.95 5.22
C ASP A 156 0.86 3.23 4.95
N ILE A 157 1.95 3.99 4.82
CA ILE A 157 3.29 3.43 4.63
C ILE A 157 3.69 2.57 5.84
N GLU A 158 3.45 3.01 7.07
CA GLU A 158 3.73 2.24 8.29
C GLU A 158 2.94 0.93 8.32
N LYS A 159 1.64 0.96 8.01
CA LYS A 159 0.82 -0.25 7.93
C LYS A 159 1.34 -1.22 6.87
N LYS A 160 1.74 -0.71 5.70
CA LYS A 160 2.31 -1.52 4.62
C LYS A 160 3.64 -2.17 5.03
N LYS A 161 4.51 -1.43 5.72
CA LYS A 161 5.77 -1.97 6.25
C LYS A 161 5.55 -3.08 7.27
N VAL A 162 4.63 -2.89 8.21
CA VAL A 162 4.30 -3.93 9.21
C VAL A 162 3.79 -5.20 8.54
N LYS A 163 2.89 -5.07 7.55
CA LYS A 163 2.40 -6.23 6.78
C LYS A 163 3.51 -6.91 5.97
N LEU A 164 4.37 -6.12 5.32
CA LEU A 164 5.49 -6.66 4.55
C LEU A 164 6.47 -7.44 5.45
N GLU A 165 6.74 -6.93 6.65
CA GLU A 165 7.62 -7.60 7.61
C GLU A 165 6.99 -8.92 8.12
N ASP A 166 5.68 -8.92 8.40
CA ASP A 166 4.94 -10.14 8.73
C ASP A 166 5.01 -11.18 7.60
N GLU A 167 4.74 -10.77 6.36
CA GLU A 167 4.82 -11.64 5.19
C GLU A 167 6.22 -12.26 5.03
N LYS A 168 7.28 -11.46 5.16
CA LYS A 168 8.67 -11.94 5.10
C LYS A 168 8.99 -12.91 6.23
N SER A 169 8.61 -12.56 7.47
CA SER A 169 8.87 -13.41 8.64
C SER A 169 8.17 -14.75 8.54
N ARG A 170 6.97 -14.80 7.93
CA ARG A 170 6.21 -16.03 7.70
C ARG A 170 6.73 -16.83 6.51
N LEU A 171 7.34 -16.17 5.53
CA LEU A 171 7.90 -16.82 4.36
C LEU A 171 9.18 -17.62 4.65
N GLU A 172 10.04 -17.14 5.55
CA GLU A 172 11.28 -17.84 5.93
C GLU A 172 11.07 -19.31 6.37
N PRO A 173 10.19 -19.62 7.36
CA PRO A 173 9.96 -21.01 7.76
C PRO A 173 9.32 -21.85 6.65
N ILE A 174 8.49 -21.24 5.79
CA ILE A 174 7.89 -21.92 4.63
C ILE A 174 8.97 -22.37 3.65
N LYS A 175 9.95 -21.51 3.37
CA LYS A 175 11.09 -21.85 2.49
C LYS A 175 11.93 -22.98 3.07
N ALA A 176 12.22 -22.93 4.37
CA ALA A 176 12.94 -24.01 5.05
C ALA A 176 12.18 -25.36 4.98
N GLN A 177 10.85 -25.34 5.10
CA GLN A 177 10.03 -26.54 4.98
C GLN A 177 10.00 -27.09 3.54
N ILE A 178 9.93 -26.22 2.54
CA ILE A 178 10.06 -26.59 1.12
C ILE A 178 11.43 -27.24 0.86
N ASP A 179 12.52 -26.68 1.35
CA ASP A 179 13.87 -27.22 1.15
C ASP A 179 14.02 -28.60 1.78
N LYS A 180 13.47 -28.78 2.99
CA LYS A 180 13.43 -30.08 3.67
C LYS A 180 12.68 -31.13 2.86
N GLN A 181 11.49 -30.79 2.36
CA GLN A 181 10.66 -31.70 1.56
C GLN A 181 11.28 -31.97 0.18
N SER A 182 11.93 -30.97 -0.42
CA SER A 182 12.67 -31.12 -1.67
C SER A 182 13.85 -32.07 -1.50
N THR A 183 14.61 -31.93 -0.41
CA THR A 183 15.73 -32.82 -0.08
C THR A 183 15.23 -34.25 0.11
N PHE A 184 14.10 -34.44 0.79
CA PHE A 184 13.51 -35.77 0.98
C PHE A 184 13.07 -36.43 -0.33
N LEU A 185 12.52 -35.66 -1.27
CA LEU A 185 11.98 -36.19 -2.53
C LEU A 185 13.02 -36.45 -3.62
N PHE A 186 14.14 -35.71 -3.61
CA PHE A 186 15.11 -35.73 -4.71
C PHE A 186 16.56 -36.01 -4.28
N GLY A 187 16.85 -36.06 -2.98
CA GLY A 187 18.18 -36.33 -2.40
C GLY A 187 18.29 -37.75 -1.87
#